data_AF-A0A966UUX9-F1
#
_entry.id   AF-A0A966UUX9-F1
#
_cell.length_a   1.000
_cell.length_b   1.000
_cell.length_c   1.000
_cell.angle_alpha   90.00
_cell.angle_beta   90.00
_cell.angle_gamma   90.00
#
_symmetry.space_group_name_H-M   'P 1'
#
loop_
_entity.id
_entity.type
_entity.pdbx_description
1 polymer ?
#
loop_
_entity_poly.entity_id
_entity_poly.type
_entity_poly.pdbx_seq_one_letter_code
_entity_poly.pdbx_strand_id
1 'polypeptide(L)'
;MNSSLEHSSLPRAENVEVLQTLARTEVARLERGIVYLEIFVGASPLLGLVGTVSGLITIFAAVGTENADPAKISAGIAEALHTTVLGIFTAIVMLFPFTFFSKKVDVLAVELEEYSMLLLKKLYTEEVAA
;
A
#
# COMPACT_ATOMS: atom_id res chain seq x y z
N MET A 1 -16.28 16.32 13.59
CA MET A 1 -16.81 17.04 12.43
C MET A 1 -17.58 18.33 12.82
N ASN A 2 -17.30 18.92 14.00
CA ASN A 2 -18.00 20.11 14.50
C ASN A 2 -17.07 21.25 15.00
N SER A 3 -15.74 21.16 14.87
CA SER A 3 -14.84 22.18 15.47
C SER A 3 -14.37 23.27 14.49
N SER A 4 -14.58 23.11 13.17
CA SER A 4 -13.99 24.03 12.18
C SER A 4 -14.87 25.24 11.84
N LEU A 5 -16.14 25.28 12.28
CA LEU A 5 -17.05 26.40 12.02
C LEU A 5 -17.26 27.34 13.23
N GLU A 6 -16.68 27.04 14.38
CA GLU A 6 -16.75 27.90 15.57
C GLU A 6 -15.56 28.88 15.70
N HIS A 7 -14.56 28.78 14.82
CA HIS A 7 -13.33 29.58 14.87
C HIS A 7 -13.17 30.55 13.68
N SER A 8 -14.26 31.20 13.26
CA SER A 8 -14.25 32.23 12.20
C SER A 8 -13.44 33.50 12.56
N SER A 9 -12.72 33.51 13.68
CA SER A 9 -11.96 34.64 14.22
C SER A 9 -10.48 34.33 14.49
N LEU A 10 -9.91 33.26 13.91
CA LEU A 10 -8.48 32.97 14.06
C LEU A 10 -7.63 33.84 13.11
N PRO A 11 -6.43 34.27 13.52
CA PRO A 11 -5.48 34.97 12.65
C PRO A 11 -5.20 34.16 11.37
N ARG A 12 -5.03 34.84 10.23
CA ARG A 12 -4.78 34.24 8.91
C ARG A 12 -3.78 33.08 8.93
N ALA A 13 -2.69 33.22 9.68
CA ALA A 13 -1.64 32.19 9.79
C ALA A 13 -2.18 30.87 10.37
N GLU A 14 -3.04 30.93 11.37
CA GLU A 14 -3.61 29.77 12.05
C GLU A 14 -4.65 29.06 11.17
N ASN A 15 -5.47 29.81 10.43
CA ASN A 15 -6.40 29.23 9.44
C ASN A 15 -5.67 28.48 8.31
N VAL A 16 -4.52 29.00 7.85
CA VAL A 16 -3.69 28.33 6.84
C VAL A 16 -3.14 27.02 7.40
N GLU A 17 -2.62 27.05 8.63
CA GLU A 17 -2.05 25.88 9.30
C GLU A 17 -3.11 24.78 9.56
N VAL A 18 -4.30 25.17 10.03
CA VAL A 18 -5.42 24.24 10.25
C VAL A 18 -5.86 23.60 8.94
N LEU A 19 -6.02 24.39 7.87
CA LEU A 19 -6.43 23.86 6.56
C LEU A 19 -5.40 22.87 6.00
N GLN A 20 -4.11 23.21 6.07
CA GLN A 20 -3.03 22.31 5.62
C GLN A 20 -2.97 21.03 6.44
N THR A 21 -3.18 21.12 7.76
CA THR A 21 -3.21 19.96 8.65
C THR A 21 -4.37 19.03 8.33
N LEU A 22 -5.56 19.58 8.08
CA LEU A 22 -6.73 18.82 7.66
C LEU A 22 -6.52 18.16 6.30
N ALA A 23 -5.97 18.89 5.31
CA ALA A 23 -5.66 18.35 4.00
C ALA A 23 -4.71 17.14 4.08
N ARG A 24 -3.62 17.26 4.85
CA ARG A 24 -2.67 16.17 5.11
C ARG A 24 -3.32 14.97 5.80
N THR A 25 -4.23 15.23 6.74
CA THR A 25 -4.94 14.17 7.48
C THR A 25 -5.85 13.37 6.54
N GLU A 26 -6.52 14.04 5.60
CA GLU A 26 -7.35 13.36 4.59
C GLU A 26 -6.52 12.56 3.60
N VAL A 27 -5.36 13.09 3.14
CA VAL A 27 -4.43 12.32 2.30
C VAL A 27 -3.93 11.07 3.02
N ALA A 28 -3.47 11.20 4.26
CA ALA A 28 -3.03 10.07 5.08
C ALA A 28 -4.15 9.02 5.29
N ARG A 29 -5.42 9.44 5.31
CA ARG A 29 -6.56 8.54 5.40
C ARG A 29 -6.75 7.73 4.11
N LEU A 30 -6.48 8.31 2.95
CA LEU A 30 -6.51 7.61 1.66
C LEU A 30 -5.35 6.61 1.54
N GLU A 31 -4.16 6.99 1.99
CA GLU A 31 -2.96 6.14 1.95
C GLU A 31 -3.10 4.86 2.78
N ARG A 32 -3.85 4.88 3.90
CA ARG A 32 -4.08 3.69 4.75
C ARG A 32 -4.57 2.46 3.98
N GLY A 33 -5.41 2.65 2.96
CA GLY A 33 -5.90 1.53 2.15
C GLY A 33 -4.80 0.91 1.29
N ILE A 34 -3.88 1.73 0.80
CA ILE A 34 -2.78 1.34 -0.10
C ILE A 34 -1.72 0.55 0.66
N VAL A 35 -1.47 0.86 1.94
CA VAL A 35 -0.52 0.14 2.79
C VAL A 35 -0.80 -1.36 2.81
N TYR A 36 -2.06 -1.79 2.82
CA TYR A 36 -2.39 -3.21 2.76
C TYR A 36 -1.98 -3.85 1.43
N LEU A 37 -2.18 -3.15 0.31
CA LEU A 37 -1.76 -3.64 -1.01
C LEU A 37 -0.24 -3.78 -1.08
N GLU A 38 0.49 -2.80 -0.54
CA GLU A 38 1.96 -2.85 -0.44
C GLU A 38 2.43 -4.09 0.33
N ILE A 39 1.79 -4.37 1.48
CA ILE A 39 2.08 -5.57 2.28
C ILE A 39 1.80 -6.84 1.47
N PHE A 40 0.68 -6.93 0.75
CA PHE A 40 0.38 -8.12 -0.06
C PHE A 40 1.37 -8.31 -1.22
N VAL A 41 1.79 -7.23 -1.88
CA VAL A 41 2.82 -7.27 -2.93
C VAL A 41 4.15 -7.79 -2.35
N GLY A 42 4.57 -7.27 -1.20
CA GLY A 42 5.83 -7.66 -0.55
C GLY A 42 5.80 -9.06 0.09
N ALA A 43 4.66 -9.47 0.66
CA ALA A 43 4.53 -10.73 1.38
C ALA A 43 4.34 -11.94 0.44
N SER A 44 3.68 -11.76 -0.71
CA SER A 44 3.36 -12.89 -1.61
C SER A 44 4.58 -13.71 -2.07
N PRO A 45 5.70 -13.10 -2.49
CA PRO A 45 6.91 -13.86 -2.86
C PRO A 45 7.53 -14.60 -1.66
N LEU A 46 7.50 -13.99 -0.48
CA LEU A 46 8.01 -14.59 0.75
C LEU A 46 7.19 -15.82 1.15
N LEU A 47 5.87 -15.77 1.00
CA LEU A 47 5.00 -16.93 1.21
C LEU A 47 5.29 -18.07 0.22
N GLY A 48 5.56 -17.74 -1.05
CA GLY A 48 5.97 -18.73 -2.06
C GLY A 48 7.28 -19.44 -1.70
N LEU A 49 8.27 -18.67 -1.22
CA LEU A 49 9.55 -19.18 -0.71
C LEU A 49 9.35 -20.11 0.49
N VAL A 50 8.52 -19.71 1.46
CA VAL A 50 8.18 -20.55 2.62
C VAL A 50 7.58 -21.89 2.17
N GLY A 51 6.69 -21.87 1.18
CA GLY A 51 6.12 -23.08 0.58
C GLY A 51 7.19 -24.00 0.00
N THR A 52 8.14 -23.45 -0.76
CA THR A 52 9.24 -24.23 -1.35
C THR A 52 10.13 -24.84 -0.29
N VAL A 53 10.50 -24.07 0.73
CA VAL A 53 11.33 -24.55 1.84
C VAL A 53 10.61 -25.68 2.60
N SER A 54 9.32 -25.52 2.89
CA SER A 54 8.51 -26.57 3.55
C SER A 54 8.42 -27.85 2.72
N GLY A 55 8.23 -27.73 1.40
CA GLY A 55 8.21 -28.87 0.49
C GLY A 55 9.54 -29.60 0.46
N LEU A 56 10.65 -28.85 0.33
CA LEU A 56 12.00 -29.42 0.34
C LEU A 56 12.34 -30.13 1.65
N ILE A 57 11.94 -29.60 2.82
CA ILE A 57 12.11 -30.27 4.11
C ILE A 57 11.45 -31.66 4.10
N THR A 58 10.22 -31.75 3.57
CA THR A 58 9.46 -33.01 3.50
C THR A 58 10.14 -34.02 2.57
N ILE A 59 10.61 -33.55 1.42
CA ILE A 59 11.28 -34.39 0.42
C ILE A 59 12.60 -34.95 0.99
N PHE A 60 13.44 -34.09 1.57
CA PHE A 60 14.72 -34.53 2.12
C PHE A 60 14.58 -35.46 3.33
N ALA A 61 13.49 -35.37 4.09
CA ALA A 61 13.19 -36.35 5.13
C ALA A 61 12.97 -37.77 4.59
N ALA A 62 12.50 -37.92 3.35
CA ALA A 62 12.23 -39.21 2.72
C ALA A 62 13.46 -39.84 2.02
N VAL A 63 14.46 -39.04 1.63
CA VAL A 63 15.64 -39.47 0.86
C VAL A 63 16.51 -40.48 1.62
N GLY A 64 16.45 -40.53 2.95
CA GLY A 64 17.22 -41.47 3.79
C GLY A 64 16.56 -42.83 4.03
N THR A 65 15.41 -43.12 3.43
CA THR A 65 14.68 -44.38 3.63
C THR A 65 15.06 -45.43 2.57
N GLU A 66 15.09 -46.72 2.94
CA GLU A 66 15.44 -47.83 2.03
C GLU A 66 14.56 -47.91 0.76
N ASN A 67 13.42 -47.21 0.74
CA ASN A 67 12.44 -47.20 -0.37
C ASN A 67 12.35 -45.84 -1.09
N ALA A 68 13.39 -45.00 -1.02
CA ALA A 68 13.40 -43.70 -1.69
C ALA A 68 13.35 -43.83 -3.23
N ASP A 69 12.21 -43.48 -3.82
CA ASP A 69 12.00 -43.48 -5.28
C ASP A 69 12.45 -42.12 -5.89
N PRO A 70 13.50 -42.10 -6.74
CA PRO A 70 13.99 -40.88 -7.36
C PRO A 70 12.95 -40.12 -8.19
N ALA A 71 11.99 -40.83 -8.80
CA ALA A 71 10.94 -40.20 -9.59
C ALA A 71 9.94 -39.43 -8.71
N LYS A 72 9.65 -39.92 -7.49
CA LYS A 72 8.80 -39.21 -6.53
C LYS A 72 9.50 -38.00 -5.94
N ILE A 73 10.80 -38.12 -5.68
CA ILE A 73 11.62 -37.00 -5.18
C ILE A 73 11.62 -35.86 -6.20
N SER A 74 11.90 -36.15 -7.47
CA SER A 74 11.94 -35.12 -8.51
C SER A 74 10.58 -34.46 -8.74
N ALA A 75 9.48 -35.24 -8.69
CA ALA A 75 8.12 -34.70 -8.75
C ALA A 75 7.82 -33.77 -7.56
N GLY A 76 8.19 -34.16 -6.33
CA GLY A 76 8.02 -33.32 -5.16
C GLY A 76 8.81 -32.01 -5.23
N ILE A 77 10.04 -32.05 -5.76
CA ILE A 77 10.85 -30.82 -5.94
C ILE A 77 10.16 -29.89 -6.94
N ALA A 78 9.63 -30.43 -8.04
CA ALA A 78 8.89 -29.63 -9.01
C ALA A 78 7.65 -28.98 -8.39
N GLU A 79 6.91 -29.70 -7.54
CA GLU A 79 5.76 -29.15 -6.80
C GLU A 79 6.19 -28.05 -5.81
N ALA A 80 7.27 -28.27 -5.07
CA ALA A 80 7.84 -27.26 -4.18
C ALA A 80 8.24 -25.99 -4.93
N LEU A 81 8.79 -26.10 -6.16
CA LEU A 81 9.12 -24.93 -6.98
C LEU A 81 7.87 -24.22 -7.52
N HIS A 82 6.78 -24.96 -7.79
CA HIS A 82 5.52 -24.39 -8.24
C HIS A 82 4.93 -23.40 -7.22
N THR A 83 5.13 -23.62 -5.91
CA THR A 83 4.66 -22.68 -4.87
C THR A 83 5.35 -21.32 -4.97
N THR A 84 6.64 -21.28 -5.32
CA THR A 84 7.36 -20.02 -5.56
C THR A 84 6.81 -19.30 -6.78
N VAL A 85 6.53 -20.03 -7.86
CA VAL A 85 5.92 -19.46 -9.08
C VAL A 85 4.58 -18.83 -8.75
N LEU A 86 3.73 -19.50 -7.96
CA LEU A 86 2.44 -18.97 -7.52
C LEU A 86 2.57 -17.71 -6.64
N GLY A 87 3.54 -17.69 -5.71
CA GLY A 87 3.81 -16.52 -4.86
C GLY A 87 4.24 -15.29 -5.67
N ILE A 88 5.13 -15.48 -6.64
CA ILE A 88 5.57 -14.42 -7.56
C ILE A 88 4.43 -13.98 -8.48
N PHE A 89 3.68 -14.92 -9.05
CA PHE A 89 2.53 -14.62 -9.90
C PHE A 89 1.51 -13.76 -9.17
N THR A 90 1.17 -14.12 -7.93
CA THR A 90 0.25 -13.34 -7.09
C THR A 90 0.78 -11.94 -6.80
N ALA A 91 2.09 -11.80 -6.52
CA ALA A 91 2.73 -10.50 -6.31
C ALA A 91 2.62 -9.60 -7.54
N ILE A 92 2.84 -10.14 -8.75
CA ILE A 92 2.72 -9.42 -10.01
C ILE A 92 1.29 -8.93 -10.22
N VAL A 93 0.29 -9.78 -9.97
CA VAL A 93 -1.12 -9.40 -10.10
C VAL A 93 -1.48 -8.25 -9.15
N MET A 94 -0.98 -8.27 -7.91
CA MET A 94 -1.22 -7.23 -6.91
C MET A 94 -0.46 -5.93 -7.18
N LEU A 95 0.62 -5.96 -7.97
CA LEU A 95 1.40 -4.78 -8.32
C LEU A 95 0.60 -3.77 -9.15
N PHE A 96 -0.30 -4.26 -10.02
CA PHE A 96 -1.16 -3.40 -10.85
C PHE A 96 -2.07 -2.49 -10.03
N PRO A 97 -2.97 -3.01 -9.15
CA PRO A 97 -3.82 -2.16 -8.32
C PRO A 97 -3.00 -1.32 -7.35
N PHE A 98 -1.92 -1.85 -6.75
CA PHE A 98 -1.05 -1.06 -5.86
C PHE A 98 -0.54 0.19 -6.58
N THR A 99 0.10 0.02 -7.73
CA THR A 99 0.67 1.14 -8.50
C THR A 99 -0.41 2.12 -8.97
N PHE A 100 -1.57 1.61 -9.39
CA PHE A 100 -2.68 2.45 -9.84
C PHE A 100 -3.26 3.31 -8.71
N PHE A 101 -3.53 2.72 -7.54
CA PHE A 101 -4.11 3.45 -6.42
C PHE A 101 -3.11 4.40 -5.78
N SER A 102 -1.84 4.03 -5.65
CA SER A 102 -0.78 4.93 -5.17
C SER A 102 -0.71 6.19 -6.02
N LYS A 103 -0.58 6.05 -7.35
CA LYS A 103 -0.56 7.20 -8.26
C LYS A 103 -1.83 8.04 -8.19
N LYS A 104 -2.99 7.41 -8.01
CA LYS A 104 -4.26 8.13 -7.91
C LYS A 104 -4.33 8.97 -6.63
N VAL A 105 -3.83 8.45 -5.51
CA VAL A 105 -3.77 9.21 -4.24
C VAL A 105 -2.75 10.35 -4.33
N ASP A 106 -1.60 10.13 -4.96
CA ASP A 106 -0.60 11.18 -5.19
C ASP A 106 -1.19 12.36 -5.98
N VAL A 107 -1.90 12.06 -7.08
CA VAL A 107 -2.57 13.11 -7.89
C VAL A 107 -3.62 13.85 -7.07
N LEU A 108 -4.44 13.13 -6.31
CA LEU A 108 -5.49 13.74 -5.49
C LEU A 108 -4.90 14.59 -4.35
N ALA A 109 -3.75 14.22 -3.80
CA ALA A 109 -3.05 15.01 -2.79
C ALA A 109 -2.58 16.35 -3.38
N VAL A 110 -2.00 16.33 -4.58
CA VAL A 110 -1.58 17.55 -5.29
C VAL A 110 -2.78 18.46 -5.61
N GLU A 111 -3.88 17.90 -6.11
CA GLU A 111 -5.11 18.65 -6.39
C GLU A 111 -5.69 19.29 -5.11
N LEU A 112 -5.67 18.56 -3.99
CA LEU A 112 -6.15 19.06 -2.70
C LEU A 112 -5.31 20.24 -2.18
N GLU A 113 -3.99 20.18 -2.36
CA GLU A 113 -3.09 21.28 -2.02
C GLU A 113 -3.35 22.52 -2.89
N GLU A 114 -3.53 22.34 -4.20
CA GLU A 114 -3.85 23.42 -5.12
C GLU A 114 -5.18 24.11 -4.78
N TYR A 115 -6.24 23.32 -4.55
CA TYR A 115 -7.54 23.87 -4.16
C TYR A 115 -7.50 24.57 -2.79
N SER A 116 -6.73 24.04 -1.83
CA SER A 116 -6.55 24.68 -0.53
C SER A 116 -5.88 26.04 -0.67
N MET A 117 -4.84 26.15 -1.52
CA MET A 117 -4.19 27.44 -1.82
C MET A 117 -5.13 28.42 -2.52
N LEU A 118 -5.90 27.97 -3.50
CA LEU A 118 -6.86 28.81 -4.21
C LEU A 118 -7.96 29.34 -3.28
N LEU A 119 -8.45 28.50 -2.37
CA LEU A 119 -9.46 28.87 -1.38
C LEU A 119 -8.93 29.92 -0.39
N LEU A 120 -7.71 29.74 0.11
CA LEU A 120 -7.04 30.74 0.95
C LEU A 120 -6.84 32.06 0.20
N LYS A 121 -6.38 32.00 -1.05
CA LYS A 121 -6.21 33.19 -1.88
C LYS A 121 -7.53 33.94 -2.03
N LYS A 122 -8.64 33.25 -2.30
CA LYS A 122 -9.96 33.90 -2.47
C LYS A 122 -10.46 34.54 -1.17
N LEU A 123 -10.35 33.85 -0.03
CA LEU A 123 -10.82 34.37 1.26
C LEU A 123 -10.05 35.63 1.72
N TYR A 124 -8.73 35.66 1.56
CA TYR A 124 -7.90 36.78 2.02
C TYR A 124 -7.63 37.84 0.95
N THR A 125 -8.13 37.67 -0.28
CA THR A 125 -8.09 38.74 -1.31
C THR A 125 -9.30 39.67 -1.18
N GLU A 126 -10.45 39.18 -0.70
CA GLU A 126 -11.66 39.99 -0.47
C GLU A 126 -11.51 40.94 0.74
N GLU A 127 -10.69 40.57 1.73
CA GLU A 127 -10.48 41.35 2.96
C GLU A 127 -9.68 42.66 2.76
N VAL A 128 -9.06 42.85 1.59
CA VAL A 128 -8.30 44.07 1.23
C VAL A 128 -9.13 45.00 0.33
N ALA A 129 -10.30 44.56 -0.16
CA ALA A 129 -11.16 45.32 -1.05
C ALA A 129 -12.37 45.98 -0.34
N ALA A 130 -12.52 45.81 0.97
CA ALA A 130 -13.55 46.41 1.82
C ALA A 130 -12.92 47.39 2.84
#